data_AF-A0A553RL24-F1
#
_entry.id   AF-A0A553RL24-F1
#
_cell.length_a   1.000
_cell.length_b   1.000
_cell.length_c   1.000
_cell.angle_alpha   90.00
_cell.angle_beta   90.00
_cell.angle_gamma   90.00
#
_symmetry.space_group_name_H-M   'P 1'
#
loop_
_entity.id
_entity.type
_entity.pdbx_description
1 polymer ?
#
loop_
_entity_poly.entity_id
_entity_poly.type
_entity_poly.pdbx_seq_one_letter_code
_entity_poly.pdbx_strand_id
1 'polypeptide(L)'
;VDLAGSENIGRSGAVDKRAREAGNINQSLLTLGRVIKALVERGPHVPYRESKLTRILQDSLGGRTKTSIIATVSPASINLE
;
A
#
# COMPACT_ATOMS: atom_id res chain seq x y z
N VAL A 1 -7.34 9.31 -5.18
CA VAL A 1 -6.45 8.30 -5.81
C VAL A 1 -7.08 6.96 -5.55
N ASP A 2 -7.31 6.16 -6.59
CA ASP A 2 -7.80 4.79 -6.45
C ASP A 2 -6.61 3.82 -6.35
N LEU A 3 -6.74 2.80 -5.51
CA LEU A 3 -5.69 1.81 -5.24
C LEU A 3 -6.23 0.42 -5.57
N ALA A 4 -5.39 -0.38 -6.25
CA ALA A 4 -5.71 -1.77 -6.48
C ALA A 4 -5.75 -2.59 -5.18
N GLY A 5 -6.40 -3.75 -5.21
CA GLY A 5 -6.53 -4.63 -4.05
C GLY A 5 -5.20 -5.27 -3.63
N SER A 6 -5.03 -5.50 -2.33
CA SER A 6 -3.92 -6.29 -1.80
C SER A 6 -4.22 -7.78 -1.97
N GLU A 7 -4.04 -8.29 -3.18
CA GLU A 7 -4.43 -9.65 -3.55
C GLU A 7 -3.54 -10.69 -2.85
N ASN A 8 -4.16 -11.70 -2.24
CA ASN A 8 -3.45 -12.88 -1.76
C ASN A 8 -3.31 -13.90 -2.92
N ILE A 9 -2.12 -13.93 -3.53
CA ILE A 9 -1.79 -14.78 -4.68
C ILE A 9 -2.07 -16.27 -4.39
N GLY A 10 -1.77 -16.73 -3.18
CA GLY A 10 -1.99 -18.13 -2.78
C GLY A 10 -3.47 -18.52 -2.74
N ARG A 11 -4.35 -17.58 -2.39
CA ARG A 11 -5.80 -17.80 -2.36
C ARG A 11 -6.48 -17.51 -3.69
N SER A 12 -5.92 -16.65 -4.52
CA SER A 12 -6.52 -16.29 -5.82
C SER A 12 -6.19 -17.26 -6.95
N GLY A 13 -5.16 -18.10 -6.78
CA GLY A 13 -4.71 -19.01 -7.83
C GLY A 13 -4.11 -18.30 -9.03
N ALA A 14 -3.65 -17.04 -8.86
CA ALA A 14 -2.99 -16.29 -9.91
C ALA A 14 -1.67 -16.95 -10.32
N VAL A 15 -1.47 -17.12 -11.63
CA VAL A 15 -0.25 -17.72 -12.21
C VAL A 15 0.44 -16.76 -13.19
N ASP A 16 1.73 -17.01 -13.43
CA ASP A 16 2.58 -16.31 -14.39
C ASP A 16 2.44 -14.78 -14.35
N LYS A 17 1.86 -14.20 -15.42
CA LYS A 17 1.70 -12.76 -15.60
C LYS A 17 0.84 -12.14 -14.50
N ARG A 18 -0.22 -12.81 -14.06
CA ARG A 18 -1.11 -12.32 -13.00
C ARG A 18 -0.42 -12.33 -11.64
N ALA A 19 0.34 -13.38 -11.34
CA ALA A 19 1.14 -13.43 -10.11
C ALA A 19 2.16 -12.28 -10.05
N ARG A 20 2.81 -11.97 -11.18
CA ARG A 20 3.75 -10.84 -11.27
C ARG A 20 3.05 -9.49 -11.10
N GLU A 21 1.88 -9.31 -11.70
CA GLU A 21 1.07 -8.10 -11.57
C GLU A 21 0.61 -7.89 -10.12
N ALA A 22 0.00 -8.91 -9.51
CA ALA A 22 -0.40 -8.89 -8.10
C ALA A 22 0.79 -8.62 -7.17
N GLY A 23 1.96 -9.19 -7.48
CA GLY A 23 3.21 -8.90 -6.76
C GLY A 23 3.62 -7.43 -6.84
N ASN A 24 3.55 -6.81 -8.02
CA ASN A 24 3.87 -5.38 -8.18
C ASN A 24 2.86 -4.48 -7.47
N ILE A 25 1.57 -4.82 -7.51
CA ILE A 25 0.52 -4.11 -6.78
C ILE A 25 0.82 -4.16 -5.28
N ASN A 26 1.00 -5.37 -4.73
CA ASN A 26 1.32 -5.57 -3.32
C ASN A 26 2.62 -4.87 -2.91
N GLN A 27 3.63 -4.84 -3.78
CA GLN A 27 4.87 -4.12 -3.51
C GLN A 27 4.63 -2.62 -3.31
N SER A 28 3.80 -2.00 -4.16
CA SER A 28 3.47 -0.59 -4.03
C SER A 28 2.69 -0.27 -2.76
N LEU A 29 1.78 -1.15 -2.35
CA LEU A 29 1.00 -1.05 -1.11
C LEU A 29 1.87 -1.29 0.13
N LEU A 30 2.85 -2.21 0.06
CA LEU A 30 3.81 -2.44 1.13
C LEU A 30 4.70 -1.20 1.35
N THR A 31 5.19 -0.58 0.28
CA THR A 31 5.96 0.67 0.37
C THR A 31 5.11 1.80 0.97
N LEU A 32 3.82 1.89 0.64
CA LEU A 32 2.89 2.82 1.27
C LEU A 32 2.81 2.60 2.79
N GLY A 33 2.69 1.34 3.24
CA GLY A 33 2.72 0.98 4.65
C GLY A 33 4.02 1.38 5.36
N ARG A 34 5.17 1.18 4.70
CA ARG A 34 6.50 1.60 5.23
C ARG A 34 6.60 3.10 5.40
N VAL A 35 6.08 3.88 4.45
CA VAL A 35 6.04 5.35 4.53
C VAL A 35 5.19 5.81 5.71
N ILE A 36 3.99 5.25 5.89
CA ILE A 36 3.11 5.58 7.02
C ILE A 36 3.79 5.24 8.35
N LYS A 37 4.41 4.05 8.45
CA LYS A 37 5.14 3.63 9.65
C LYS A 37 6.28 4.60 9.99
N ALA A 38 7.12 4.93 9.02
CA ALA A 38 8.24 5.86 9.22
C ALA A 38 7.77 7.26 9.65
N LEU A 39 6.63 7.74 9.14
CA LEU A 39 6.01 8.99 9.56
C LEU A 39 5.56 8.96 11.03
N VAL A 40 4.90 7.88 11.45
CA VAL A 40 4.45 7.70 12.83
C VAL A 40 5.63 7.60 13.79
N GLU A 41 6.67 6.86 13.41
CA GLU A 41 7.90 6.69 14.20
C GLU A 41 8.81 7.93 14.19
N ARG A 42 8.49 8.96 13.40
CA ARG A 42 9.31 10.16 13.19
C ARG A 42 10.74 9.82 12.78
N GLY A 43 10.88 8.81 11.92
CA GLY A 43 12.17 8.37 11.42
C GLY A 43 12.91 9.51 10.69
N PRO A 44 14.25 9.52 10.73
CA PRO A 44 15.06 10.56 10.07
C PRO A 44 14.88 10.57 8.55
N HIS A 45 14.47 9.43 7.98
CA HIS A 45 14.22 9.26 6.56
C HIS A 45 12.88 8.55 6.35
N VAL A 46 12.06 9.09 5.44
CA VAL A 46 10.81 8.46 5.00
C VAL A 46 10.97 8.02 3.53
N PRO A 47 10.77 6.73 3.21
CA PRO A 47 11.17 6.14 1.93
C PRO A 47 10.19 6.41 0.77
N TYR A 48 9.76 7.66 0.55
CA TYR A 48 8.81 8.00 -0.53
C TYR A 48 9.27 7.60 -1.92
N ARG A 49 10.59 7.48 -2.14
CA ARG A 49 11.19 7.22 -3.46
C ARG A 49 11.20 5.74 -3.87
N GLU A 50 10.89 4.82 -2.95
CA GLU A 50 10.86 3.38 -3.25
C GLU A 50 9.71 2.98 -4.18
N SER A 51 8.64 3.79 -4.26
CA SER A 51 7.52 3.57 -5.18
C SER A 51 7.10 4.88 -5.84
N LYS A 52 6.70 4.79 -7.12
CA LYS A 52 6.11 5.93 -7.84
C LYS A 52 4.84 6.42 -7.14
N LEU A 53 4.05 5.51 -6.57
CA LEU A 53 2.82 5.83 -5.82
C LEU A 53 3.13 6.73 -4.62
N THR A 54 4.08 6.32 -3.77
CA THR A 54 4.43 7.09 -2.56
C THR A 54 5.12 8.41 -2.88
N ARG A 55 5.82 8.49 -4.02
CA ARG A 55 6.39 9.75 -4.50
C ARG A 55 5.32 10.76 -4.92
N ILE A 56 4.26 10.30 -5.59
CA ILE A 56 3.11 11.14 -5.95
C ILE A 56 2.35 11.57 -4.69
N LEU A 57 2.20 10.66 -3.73
CA LEU A 57 1.46 10.91 -2.48
C LEU A 57 2.28 11.63 -1.41
N GLN A 58 3.53 12.01 -1.66
CA GLN A 58 4.42 12.59 -0.66
C GLN A 58 3.84 13.87 -0.01
N ASP A 59 3.14 14.71 -0.76
CA ASP A 59 2.53 15.92 -0.18
C ASP A 59 1.24 15.62 0.62
N SER A 60 0.55 14.52 0.27
CA SER A 60 -0.63 14.04 1.01
C SER A 60 -0.25 13.29 2.29
N LEU A 61 0.87 12.57 2.28
CA LEU A 61 1.34 11.77 3.40
C LEU A 61 2.51 12.48 4.08
N GLY A 62 2.24 13.20 5.18
CA GLY A 62 3.27 13.93 5.92
C GLY A 62 3.66 15.29 5.33
N GLY A 63 3.02 15.73 4.25
CA GLY A 63 3.13 17.09 3.70
C GLY A 63 2.13 18.07 4.31
N ARG A 64 1.65 19.03 3.51
CA ARG A 64 0.77 20.13 3.98
C ARG A 64 -0.68 20.02 3.51
N THR A 65 -1.04 18.91 2.88
CA THR A 65 -2.39 18.69 2.34
C THR A 65 -3.28 17.99 3.37
N LYS A 66 -4.56 18.39 3.43
CA LYS A 66 -5.58 17.63 4.18
C LYS A 66 -5.90 16.35 3.41
N THR A 67 -5.62 15.20 4.01
CA THR A 67 -5.80 13.90 3.37
C THR A 67 -6.74 13.02 4.18
N SER A 68 -7.69 12.38 3.50
CA SER A 68 -8.59 11.38 4.09
C SER A 68 -8.26 10.00 3.51
N ILE A 69 -8.41 8.96 4.33
CA ILE A 69 -8.17 7.56 3.95
C ILE A 69 -9.47 6.79 4.16
N ILE A 70 -9.82 5.94 3.19
CA ILE A 70 -10.96 5.03 3.27
C ILE A 70 -10.42 3.62 3.48
N ALA A 71 -10.85 2.95 4.55
CA ALA A 71 -10.48 1.58 4.86
C ALA A 71 -11.58 0.61 4.39
N THR A 72 -11.38 -0.03 3.24
CA THR A 72 -12.29 -1.01 2.66
C THR A 72 -11.87 -2.43 3.05
N VAL A 73 -12.29 -2.87 4.25
CA VAL A 73 -11.93 -4.18 4.80
C VAL A 73 -13.06 -5.20 4.65
N SER A 74 -12.71 -6.47 4.49
CA SER A 74 -13.69 -7.56 4.40
C SER A 74 -14.11 -8.01 5.81
N PRO A 75 -15.43 -8.13 6.10
CA PRO A 75 -15.91 -8.62 7.40
C PRO A 75 -15.90 -10.15 7.52
N ALA A 76 -15.47 -10.88 6.49
CA ALA A 76 -15.53 -12.34 6.47
C ALA A 76 -14.51 -12.95 7.45
N SER A 77 -14.93 -13.95 8.24
CA SER A 77 -14.08 -14.62 9.26
C SER A 77 -12.78 -15.21 8.70
N ILE A 78 -12.77 -15.58 7.42
CA ILE A 78 -11.58 -16.12 6.74
C ILE A 78 -10.49 -15.05 6.49
N ASN A 79 -10.77 -13.77 6.79
CA ASN A 79 -9.86 -12.64 6.59
C ASN A 79 -9.51 -11.94 7.93
N LEU A 80 -9.71 -12.61 9.07
CA LEU A 80 -9.48 -12.02 10.40
C LEU A 80 -7.99 -11.92 10.79
N GLU A 81 -7.11 -12.54 10.02
CA GLU A 81 -5.67 -12.65 10.27
C GLU A 81 -4.86 -11.46 9.72
#